data_AF-A0A934JCC4-F1
#
_entry.id   AF-A0A934JCC4-F1
#
_cell.length_a   1.000
_cell.length_b   1.000
_cell.length_c   1.000
_cell.angle_alpha   90.00
_cell.angle_beta   90.00
_cell.angle_gamma   90.00
#
_symmetry.space_group_name_H-M   'P 1'
#
loop_
_entity.id
_entity.type
_entity.pdbx_description
1 polymer ?
#
loop_
_entity_poly.entity_id
_entity_poly.type
_entity_poly.pdbx_seq_one_letter_code
_entity_poly.pdbx_strand_id
1 'polypeptide(L)'
;MAKLNVTIPANEIVIEGETYRRVDRNAALGDVVKITDEEAREVGVLTFDAFYRVERVDRADDPHVLDNDGDDYDLCGWDYEVYEKVTEPEPTVPRRLTTGDYGKVVSNGVGHNYKIGSVVKIVSAQDDYVGEKADGTRGNYLNERNVVPATEVEFLAQRVSVLRLKIGDYAKVVNVSGIGGNPPRSDVNIGDIVEITGGDFFPVQFQGNVIGGDKGLWFMAERLVPATEAEVAEAKRKIAQASDPRSQFVKGDKVRLVSGGGRLPLNGYKDGEVYEVIDPGTSTNGGKYVRIIGGSVNSGYALPSEIVKLSAEEIESLDRIPVGSYVKVLVDTEDLPEGAIGKVERDDRDDRPYRVELLDGRDWDYYRKDQLEVLTQADAEKAEAQAAEAAKWYAIGRKVNEYKIGDIVRFVRDGFGNGLRDHINIITEIDKVNESSLPYHLVKPAFVTNPNNTWAAATVIELVTPVESRFDRSEPKGGVA
;
A
#
# COMPACT_ATOMS: atom_id res chain seq x y z
N MET A 1 28.05 -5.73 41.42
CA MET A 1 27.14 -4.74 40.78
C MET A 1 27.88 -4.08 39.64
N ALA A 2 27.56 -4.43 38.39
CA ALA A 2 27.94 -3.64 37.24
C ALA A 2 26.87 -3.77 36.13
N LYS A 3 25.62 -3.43 36.47
CA LYS A 3 24.58 -3.24 35.45
C LYS A 3 24.68 -1.81 34.95
N LEU A 4 25.08 -1.66 33.69
CA LEU A 4 25.24 -0.35 33.04
C LEU A 4 23.87 0.22 32.65
N ASN A 5 23.63 1.50 32.93
CA ASN A 5 22.42 2.20 32.50
C ASN A 5 22.57 2.62 31.03
N VAL A 6 21.63 2.20 30.16
CA VAL A 6 21.73 2.37 28.70
C VAL A 6 20.52 3.12 28.13
N THR A 7 20.78 4.06 27.20
CA THR A 7 19.77 4.71 26.34
C THR A 7 20.05 4.34 24.88
N ILE A 8 19.03 3.93 24.11
CA ILE A 8 19.19 3.36 22.75
C ILE A 8 18.63 4.30 21.66
N PRO A 9 19.46 5.16 21.05
CA PRO A 9 19.25 5.67 19.70
C PRO A 9 19.67 4.62 18.64
N ALA A 10 19.12 4.67 17.42
CA ALA A 10 19.39 3.67 16.40
C ALA A 10 20.89 3.61 16.03
N ASN A 11 21.54 2.49 16.35
CA ASN A 11 22.96 2.12 16.15
C ASN A 11 24.02 2.66 17.12
N GLU A 12 23.66 3.49 18.10
CA GLU A 12 24.59 3.99 19.13
C GLU A 12 23.99 3.78 20.53
N ILE A 13 24.84 3.58 21.53
CA ILE A 13 24.43 3.45 22.93
C ILE A 13 25.27 4.39 23.79
N VAL A 14 24.65 4.96 24.82
CA VAL A 14 25.38 5.75 25.83
C VAL A 14 25.43 4.95 27.12
N ILE A 15 26.64 4.69 27.60
CA ILE A 15 26.94 3.95 28.82
C ILE A 15 27.80 4.82 29.73
N GLU A 16 27.30 5.15 30.92
CA GLU A 16 28.02 5.97 31.92
C GLU A 16 28.56 7.32 31.39
N GLY A 17 27.90 7.87 30.36
CA GLY A 17 28.31 9.13 29.70
C GLY A 17 29.29 8.96 28.54
N GLU A 18 29.72 7.74 28.24
CA GLU A 18 30.52 7.40 27.07
C GLU A 18 29.62 6.86 25.95
N THR A 19 29.80 7.35 24.72
CA THR A 19 29.05 6.87 23.56
C THR A 19 29.77 5.70 22.91
N TYR A 20 29.03 4.67 22.54
CA TYR A 20 29.52 3.50 21.83
C TYR A 20 28.69 3.24 20.57
N ARG A 21 29.30 2.67 19.54
CA ARG A 21 28.64 2.37 18.26
C ARG A 21 28.75 0.89 17.93
N ARG A 22 27.66 0.29 17.44
CA ARG A 22 27.66 -1.12 17.04
C ARG A 22 28.60 -1.37 15.86
N VAL A 23 29.41 -2.42 15.94
CA VAL A 23 30.36 -2.83 14.89
C VAL A 23 30.26 -4.32 14.61
N ASP A 24 30.62 -4.69 13.38
CA ASP A 24 30.65 -6.08 12.91
C ASP A 24 32.10 -6.57 12.81
N ARG A 25 32.71 -6.80 13.98
CA ARG A 25 34.08 -7.33 14.17
C ARG A 25 34.19 -8.01 15.54
N ASN A 26 35.25 -8.81 15.73
CA ASN A 26 35.58 -9.35 17.06
C ASN A 26 35.78 -8.23 18.09
N ALA A 27 35.38 -8.51 19.32
CA ALA A 27 35.49 -7.57 20.43
C ALA A 27 36.96 -7.30 20.78
N ALA A 28 37.29 -6.04 21.06
CA ALA A 28 38.62 -5.63 21.50
C ALA A 28 38.58 -5.13 22.95
N LEU A 29 39.75 -5.07 23.58
CA LEU A 29 39.90 -4.52 24.94
C LEU A 29 39.27 -3.12 25.05
N GLY A 30 38.34 -2.94 25.98
CA GLY A 30 37.64 -1.69 26.24
C GLY A 30 36.38 -1.45 25.40
N ASP A 31 36.07 -2.33 24.46
CA ASP A 31 34.74 -2.39 23.84
C ASP A 31 33.69 -2.86 24.86
N VAL A 32 32.43 -2.68 24.50
CA VAL A 32 31.28 -3.21 25.25
C VAL A 32 30.60 -4.27 24.40
N VAL A 33 30.27 -5.40 25.00
CA VAL A 33 29.48 -6.46 24.37
C VAL A 33 28.09 -6.51 24.95
N LYS A 34 27.10 -6.81 24.11
CA LYS A 34 25.73 -7.09 24.52
C LYS A 34 25.48 -8.58 24.40
N ILE A 35 25.12 -9.23 25.49
CA ILE A 35 24.91 -10.68 25.51
C ILE A 35 23.58 -11.00 24.81
N THR A 36 23.65 -11.77 23.73
CA THR A 36 22.48 -12.21 22.95
C THR A 36 22.28 -13.73 22.98
N ASP A 37 23.17 -14.44 23.68
CA ASP A 37 23.04 -15.88 23.91
C ASP A 37 21.88 -16.20 24.86
N GLU A 38 20.95 -17.04 24.40
CA GLU A 38 19.77 -17.47 25.15
C GLU A 38 20.13 -18.16 26.47
N GLU A 39 21.29 -18.83 26.56
CA GLU A 39 21.75 -19.48 27.80
C GLU A 39 21.91 -18.48 28.96
N ALA A 40 22.14 -17.20 28.66
CA ALA A 40 22.23 -16.13 29.66
C ALA A 40 20.93 -15.90 30.45
N ARG A 41 19.79 -16.49 30.05
CA ARG A 41 18.53 -16.41 30.80
C ARG A 41 18.50 -17.37 32.00
N GLU A 42 19.31 -18.43 31.99
CA GLU A 42 19.21 -19.52 32.96
C GLU A 42 20.46 -19.66 33.84
N VAL A 43 21.64 -19.37 33.30
CA VAL A 43 22.93 -19.64 33.97
C VAL A 43 23.24 -18.64 35.10
N GLY A 44 22.66 -17.42 35.07
CA GLY A 44 22.76 -16.42 36.14
C GLY A 44 24.09 -15.67 36.24
N VAL A 45 25.19 -16.22 35.70
CA VAL A 45 26.51 -15.57 35.64
C VAL A 45 26.53 -14.35 34.73
N LEU A 46 25.86 -14.44 33.58
CA LEU A 46 25.58 -13.32 32.68
C LEU A 46 24.08 -13.08 32.62
N THR A 47 23.68 -11.99 31.98
CA THR A 47 22.26 -11.63 31.83
C THR A 47 21.97 -11.32 30.38
N PHE A 48 20.99 -12.02 29.82
CA PHE A 48 20.51 -11.79 28.47
C PHE A 48 20.13 -10.31 28.26
N ASP A 49 20.49 -9.75 27.11
CA ASP A 49 20.23 -8.36 26.72
C ASP A 49 20.98 -7.30 27.55
N ALA A 50 21.88 -7.71 28.46
CA ALA A 50 22.71 -6.79 29.23
C ALA A 50 24.06 -6.54 28.55
N PHE A 51 24.66 -5.40 28.91
CA PHE A 51 25.92 -4.91 28.35
C PHE A 51 27.06 -5.08 29.36
N TYR A 52 28.19 -5.61 28.90
CA TYR A 52 29.40 -5.87 29.70
C TYR A 52 30.63 -5.29 29.00
N ARG A 53 31.56 -4.74 29.78
CA ARG A 53 32.84 -4.23 29.27
C ARG A 53 33.83 -5.37 29.08
N VAL A 54 34.53 -5.36 27.96
CA VAL A 54 35.62 -6.31 27.68
C VAL A 54 36.88 -5.86 28.42
N GLU A 55 37.29 -6.64 29.41
CA GLU A 55 38.45 -6.35 30.26
C GLU A 55 39.74 -6.99 29.74
N ARG A 56 39.63 -8.02 28.89
CA ARG A 56 40.77 -8.66 28.23
C ARG A 56 40.31 -9.43 27.00
N VAL A 57 41.22 -9.64 26.06
CA VAL A 57 41.07 -10.60 24.97
C VAL A 57 42.19 -11.62 25.10
N ASP A 58 41.87 -12.90 24.95
CA ASP A 58 42.81 -13.99 25.14
C ASP A 58 43.65 -14.28 23.87
N ARG A 59 44.32 -15.43 23.78
CA ARG A 59 45.13 -15.78 22.59
C ARG A 59 44.30 -16.33 21.42
N ALA A 60 43.06 -16.74 21.67
CA ALA A 60 42.12 -17.22 20.67
C ALA A 60 41.21 -16.09 20.12
N ASP A 61 41.44 -14.85 20.54
CA ASP A 61 40.61 -13.67 20.27
C ASP A 61 39.23 -13.71 20.97
N ASP A 62 39.09 -14.52 22.02
CA ASP A 62 37.87 -14.60 22.82
C ASP A 62 37.85 -13.49 23.89
N PRO A 63 36.75 -12.71 24.00
CA PRO A 63 36.67 -11.63 24.98
C PRO A 63 36.34 -12.16 26.38
N HIS A 64 37.04 -11.62 27.37
CA HIS A 64 36.73 -11.81 28.79
C HIS A 64 36.02 -10.57 29.33
N VAL A 65 34.95 -10.79 30.09
CA VAL A 65 34.17 -9.74 30.76
C VAL A 65 34.09 -10.01 32.26
N LEU A 66 33.75 -9.00 33.05
CA LEU A 66 33.37 -9.22 34.45
C LEU A 66 31.91 -9.65 34.50
N ASP A 67 31.64 -10.80 35.10
CA ASP A 67 30.29 -11.34 35.23
C ASP A 67 29.46 -10.60 36.30
N ASN A 68 28.25 -11.10 36.58
CA ASN A 68 27.35 -10.50 37.56
C ASN A 68 27.90 -10.48 39.00
N ASP A 69 28.78 -11.42 39.33
CA ASP A 69 29.44 -11.55 40.63
C ASP A 69 30.76 -10.77 40.67
N GLY A 70 31.24 -10.30 39.51
CA GLY A 70 32.45 -9.51 39.34
C GLY A 70 33.70 -10.33 39.10
N ASP A 71 33.55 -11.60 38.72
CA ASP A 71 34.63 -12.50 38.35
C ASP A 71 34.94 -12.41 36.84
N ASP A 72 36.19 -12.68 36.46
CA ASP A 72 36.60 -12.76 35.05
C ASP A 72 35.95 -13.98 34.39
N TYR A 73 35.20 -13.73 33.32
CA TYR A 73 34.44 -14.74 32.61
C TYR A 73 34.76 -14.73 31.12
N ASP A 74 35.13 -15.91 30.60
CA ASP A 74 35.48 -16.14 29.20
C ASP A 74 34.21 -16.33 28.35
N LEU A 75 34.01 -15.49 27.34
CA LEU A 75 32.87 -15.57 26.42
C LEU A 75 33.11 -16.50 25.24
N CYS A 76 34.14 -17.35 25.27
CA CYS A 76 34.34 -18.40 24.28
C CYS A 76 33.04 -19.21 24.07
N GLY A 77 32.53 -19.22 22.84
CA GLY A 77 31.32 -19.94 22.45
C GLY A 77 29.99 -19.25 22.76
N TRP A 78 30.00 -18.01 23.27
CA TRP A 78 28.79 -17.22 23.52
C TRP A 78 28.42 -16.33 22.33
N ASP A 79 27.13 -16.15 22.09
CA ASP A 79 26.61 -15.16 21.13
C ASP A 79 26.51 -13.74 21.75
N TYR A 80 27.12 -12.75 21.09
CA TYR A 80 27.08 -11.35 21.53
C TYR A 80 27.19 -10.34 20.37
N GLU A 81 26.69 -9.12 20.59
CA GLU A 81 26.92 -7.96 19.71
C GLU A 81 28.04 -7.06 20.26
N VAL A 82 28.89 -6.50 19.39
CA VAL A 82 30.04 -5.66 19.79
C VAL A 82 29.77 -4.17 19.58
N TYR A 83 30.12 -3.36 20.56
CA TYR A 83 30.01 -1.90 20.56
C TYR A 83 31.36 -1.27 20.88
N GLU A 84 31.92 -0.52 19.93
CA GLU A 84 33.21 0.16 20.12
C GLU A 84 33.01 1.55 20.72
N LYS A 85 33.96 1.98 21.57
CA LYS A 85 33.91 3.31 22.18
C LYS A 85 34.11 4.40 21.14
N VAL A 86 33.12 5.27 20.99
CA VAL A 86 33.21 6.47 20.14
C VAL A 86 34.08 7.49 20.90
N THR A 87 35.37 7.49 20.58
CA THR A 87 36.33 8.39 21.21
C THR A 87 36.31 9.71 20.46
N GLU A 88 35.94 10.82 21.13
CA GLU A 88 36.26 12.15 20.61
C GLU A 88 37.79 12.27 20.50
N PRO A 89 38.36 12.72 19.36
CA PRO A 89 39.80 12.68 19.17
C PRO A 89 40.52 13.58 20.19
N GLU A 90 41.30 12.94 21.07
CA GLU A 90 42.22 13.60 22.01
C GLU A 90 43.24 14.49 21.25
N PRO A 91 43.53 15.71 21.74
CA PRO A 91 44.46 16.62 21.11
C PRO A 91 45.90 16.09 21.24
N THR A 92 46.48 15.68 20.11
CA THR A 92 47.87 15.24 20.07
C THR A 92 48.84 16.42 20.20
N VAL A 93 49.86 16.21 21.04
CA VAL A 93 51.03 17.08 21.26
C VAL A 93 51.55 17.65 19.92
N PRO A 94 51.82 18.96 19.79
CA PRO A 94 52.02 19.60 18.49
C PRO A 94 53.32 19.11 17.84
N ARG A 95 53.19 18.19 16.90
CA ARG A 95 54.19 17.95 15.86
C ARG A 95 53.97 18.97 14.75
N ARG A 96 55.05 19.54 14.21
CA ARG A 96 55.01 20.36 12.99
C ARG A 96 54.32 19.58 11.87
N LEU A 97 53.26 20.14 11.29
CA LEU A 97 52.51 19.50 10.20
C LEU A 97 53.41 19.33 8.98
N THR A 98 53.25 18.21 8.28
CA THR A 98 53.96 17.88 7.05
C THR A 98 53.03 17.88 5.85
N THR A 99 53.58 17.90 4.64
CA THR A 99 52.78 17.81 3.41
C THR A 99 51.94 16.53 3.41
N GLY A 100 50.62 16.68 3.32
CA GLY A 100 49.64 15.60 3.42
C GLY A 100 48.77 15.67 4.67
N ASP A 101 49.25 16.32 5.74
CA ASP A 101 48.53 16.44 7.00
C ASP A 101 47.38 17.46 6.91
N TYR A 102 46.46 17.43 7.87
CA TYR A 102 45.33 18.35 7.95
C TYR A 102 45.51 19.32 9.12
N GLY A 103 45.18 20.59 8.92
CA GLY A 103 45.33 21.64 9.91
C GLY A 103 44.10 22.53 10.02
N LYS A 104 43.62 22.78 11.23
CA LYS A 104 42.52 23.72 11.51
C LYS A 104 43.08 25.10 11.80
N VAL A 105 42.62 26.09 11.05
CA VAL A 105 43.06 27.49 11.17
C VAL A 105 42.44 28.09 12.44
N VAL A 106 43.28 28.48 13.41
CA VAL A 106 42.83 28.96 14.74
C VAL A 106 43.14 30.42 15.01
N SER A 107 44.03 31.04 14.24
CA SER A 107 44.36 32.46 14.42
C SER A 107 44.52 33.17 13.09
N ASN A 108 44.26 34.47 13.08
CA ASN A 108 44.45 35.32 11.91
C ASN A 108 45.91 35.82 11.91
N GLY A 109 46.75 35.23 11.09
CA GLY A 109 48.08 35.77 10.78
C GLY A 109 47.97 36.95 9.82
N VAL A 110 48.85 37.93 9.96
CA VAL A 110 48.95 39.06 9.02
C VAL A 110 49.46 38.52 7.67
N GLY A 111 48.55 38.19 6.74
CA GLY A 111 48.91 37.84 5.36
C GLY A 111 48.19 36.62 4.73
N HIS A 112 47.35 35.90 5.47
CA HIS A 112 46.68 34.70 4.94
C HIS A 112 45.19 34.88 4.69
N ASN A 113 44.66 34.16 3.70
CA ASN A 113 43.27 34.27 3.23
C ASN A 113 42.37 33.08 3.64
N TYR A 114 42.72 32.42 4.74
CA TYR A 114 41.93 31.34 5.33
C TYR A 114 40.95 31.87 6.38
N LYS A 115 39.78 31.24 6.46
CA LYS A 115 38.77 31.57 7.45
C LYS A 115 39.14 30.91 8.78
N ILE A 116 39.10 31.65 9.89
CA ILE A 116 39.28 31.06 11.22
C ILE A 116 38.21 29.98 11.44
N GLY A 117 38.64 28.82 11.94
CA GLY A 117 37.85 27.62 12.12
C GLY A 117 37.85 26.68 10.92
N SER A 118 38.39 27.08 9.75
CA SER A 118 38.46 26.19 8.59
C SER A 118 39.60 25.19 8.72
N VAL A 119 39.34 23.93 8.41
CA VAL A 119 40.30 22.86 8.21
C VAL A 119 40.81 22.88 6.77
N VAL A 120 42.13 22.77 6.60
CA VAL A 120 42.83 22.75 5.32
C VAL A 120 43.78 21.55 5.23
N LYS A 121 44.02 21.06 4.01
CA LYS A 121 45.04 20.03 3.75
C LYS A 121 46.38 20.70 3.45
N ILE A 122 47.43 20.38 4.19
CA ILE A 122 48.76 20.96 4.00
C ILE A 122 49.39 20.39 2.72
N VAL A 123 49.57 21.23 1.71
CA VAL A 123 50.17 20.87 0.41
C VAL A 123 51.65 21.26 0.29
N SER A 124 52.14 22.10 1.20
CA SER A 124 53.56 22.42 1.35
C SER A 124 53.86 22.76 2.81
N ALA A 125 54.98 22.27 3.34
CA ALA A 125 55.42 22.47 4.72
C ALA A 125 56.93 22.76 4.83
N GLN A 126 57.45 23.66 4.00
CA GLN A 126 58.88 24.01 3.97
C GLN A 126 59.26 24.93 5.13
N ASP A 127 58.99 26.23 5.02
CA ASP A 127 59.15 27.23 6.10
C ASP A 127 57.78 27.59 6.68
N ASP A 128 56.89 28.06 5.83
CA ASP A 128 55.47 28.24 6.11
C ASP A 128 54.63 27.13 5.47
N TYR A 129 53.40 26.97 5.95
CA TYR A 129 52.43 26.04 5.39
C TYR A 129 51.67 26.66 4.23
N VAL A 130 51.37 25.86 3.22
CA VAL A 130 50.34 26.18 2.23
C VAL A 130 49.24 25.14 2.37
N GLY A 131 48.03 25.59 2.66
CA GLY A 131 46.84 24.75 2.78
C GLY A 131 45.95 24.80 1.54
N GLU A 132 45.47 23.64 1.11
CA GLU A 132 44.31 23.50 0.23
C GLU A 132 43.03 23.59 1.07
N LYS A 133 42.14 24.50 0.71
CA LYS A 133 40.84 24.72 1.35
C LYS A 133 39.86 23.61 0.94
N ALA A 134 38.76 23.49 1.68
CA ALA A 134 37.69 22.53 1.36
C ALA A 134 37.05 22.75 -0.03
N ASP A 135 37.15 23.94 -0.61
CA ASP A 135 36.69 24.24 -1.98
C ASP A 135 37.69 23.80 -3.08
N GLY A 136 38.84 23.23 -2.69
CA GLY A 136 39.92 22.80 -3.57
C GLY A 136 40.90 23.91 -3.97
N THR A 137 40.67 25.15 -3.53
CA THR A 137 41.59 26.26 -3.80
C THR A 137 42.77 26.27 -2.84
N ARG A 138 43.94 26.69 -3.33
CA ARG A 138 45.11 26.92 -2.46
C ARG A 138 45.03 28.33 -1.91
N GLY A 139 45.18 28.46 -0.59
CA GLY A 139 45.36 29.76 0.04
C GLY A 139 46.82 30.21 0.05
N ASN A 140 47.06 31.32 0.74
CA ASN A 140 48.39 31.90 0.93
C ASN A 140 49.18 31.13 2.02
N TYR A 141 50.23 31.74 2.57
CA TYR A 141 51.07 31.14 3.59
C TYR A 141 50.43 31.18 4.98
N LEU A 142 50.42 30.05 5.68
CA LEU A 142 50.00 29.86 7.07
C LEU A 142 51.22 29.54 7.92
N ASN A 143 51.42 30.24 9.02
CA ASN A 143 52.52 29.92 9.91
C ASN A 143 52.09 28.84 10.92
N GLU A 144 53.06 28.22 11.59
CA GLU A 144 52.78 27.16 12.56
C GLU A 144 51.83 27.57 13.69
N ARG A 145 51.82 28.85 14.07
CA ARG A 145 50.90 29.42 15.08
C ARG A 145 49.48 29.66 14.57
N ASN A 146 49.26 29.60 13.26
CA ASN A 146 47.95 29.82 12.65
C ASN A 146 47.10 28.57 12.57
N VAL A 147 47.70 27.39 12.73
CA VAL A 147 47.03 26.11 12.56
C VAL A 147 47.30 25.17 13.74
N VAL A 148 46.30 24.37 14.08
CA VAL A 148 46.45 23.20 14.94
C VAL A 148 46.23 21.94 14.11
N PRO A 149 46.81 20.78 14.47
CA PRO A 149 46.50 19.53 13.80
C PRO A 149 45.00 19.26 13.75
N ALA A 150 44.55 18.74 12.63
CA ALA A 150 43.18 18.32 12.40
C ALA A 150 43.18 16.96 11.70
N THR A 151 42.01 16.35 11.61
CA THR A 151 41.84 15.05 10.96
C THR A 151 41.38 15.21 9.51
N GLU A 152 41.65 14.18 8.71
CA GLU A 152 41.05 14.05 7.38
C GLU A 152 39.53 14.04 7.47
N VAL A 153 38.96 13.45 8.52
CA VAL A 153 37.52 13.40 8.76
C VAL A 153 36.95 14.81 8.96
N GLU A 154 37.60 15.68 9.74
CA GLU A 154 37.16 17.07 9.92
C GLU A 154 37.31 17.89 8.62
N PHE A 155 38.39 17.68 7.87
CA PHE A 155 38.58 18.28 6.55
C PHE A 155 37.49 17.83 5.57
N LEU A 156 37.18 16.54 5.55
CA LEU A 156 36.12 15.96 4.74
C LEU A 156 34.73 16.41 5.21
N ALA A 157 34.48 16.56 6.52
CA ALA A 157 33.23 17.09 7.06
C ALA A 157 33.00 18.54 6.62
N GLN A 158 34.07 19.35 6.58
CA GLN A 158 33.99 20.69 5.99
C GLN A 158 33.74 20.64 4.48
N ARG A 159 34.34 19.68 3.75
CA ARG A 159 34.02 19.42 2.34
C ARG A 159 32.56 18.96 2.14
N VAL A 160 32.01 18.19 3.08
CA VAL A 160 30.63 17.66 3.06
C VAL A 160 29.59 18.79 3.20
N SER A 161 29.93 19.91 3.84
CA SER A 161 29.07 21.11 3.87
C SER A 161 28.97 21.87 2.53
N VAL A 162 29.81 21.53 1.55
CA VAL A 162 29.73 22.01 0.16
C VAL A 162 29.35 20.82 -0.72
N LEU A 163 28.07 20.43 -0.59
CA LEU A 163 27.35 19.42 -1.38
C LEU A 163 27.78 19.45 -2.85
N ARG A 164 28.38 18.37 -3.36
CA ARG A 164 28.58 18.23 -4.81
C ARG A 164 27.94 16.95 -5.34
N LEU A 165 26.91 17.21 -6.13
CA LEU A 165 26.40 16.39 -7.22
C LEU A 165 27.54 15.69 -7.98
N LYS A 166 27.39 14.40 -8.25
CA LYS A 166 28.27 13.56 -9.07
C LYS A 166 27.74 13.48 -10.50
N ILE A 167 28.59 13.02 -11.43
CA ILE A 167 28.13 12.66 -12.78
C ILE A 167 27.07 11.56 -12.65
N GLY A 168 25.90 11.77 -13.26
CA GLY A 168 24.73 10.93 -13.12
C GLY A 168 23.71 11.43 -12.08
N ASP A 169 24.07 12.38 -11.21
CA ASP A 169 23.13 12.98 -10.27
C ASP A 169 22.22 13.99 -11.00
N TYR A 170 21.06 14.24 -10.41
CA TYR A 170 20.12 15.26 -10.88
C TYR A 170 20.12 16.47 -9.96
N ALA A 171 20.04 17.65 -10.56
CA ALA A 171 20.04 18.91 -9.85
C ALA A 171 18.94 19.83 -10.34
N LYS A 172 18.38 20.63 -9.44
CA LYS A 172 17.41 21.67 -9.74
C LYS A 172 18.10 23.01 -9.88
N VAL A 173 17.80 23.74 -10.95
CA VAL A 173 18.29 25.10 -11.19
C VAL A 173 17.60 26.06 -10.23
N VAL A 174 18.37 26.75 -9.39
CA VAL A 174 17.86 27.76 -8.45
C VAL A 174 18.21 29.19 -8.87
N ASN A 175 19.07 29.35 -9.87
CA ASN A 175 19.49 30.66 -10.35
C ASN A 175 19.90 30.59 -11.83
N VAL A 176 19.39 31.53 -12.63
CA VAL A 176 19.61 31.66 -14.08
C VAL A 176 20.38 32.93 -14.43
N SER A 177 21.23 33.45 -13.55
CA SER A 177 22.24 34.46 -13.96
C SER A 177 23.34 33.76 -14.76
N GLY A 178 24.05 34.42 -15.68
CA GLY A 178 25.19 33.82 -16.41
C GLY A 178 26.55 34.26 -15.87
N ILE A 179 27.64 33.92 -16.56
CA ILE A 179 29.01 34.31 -16.16
C ILE A 179 29.32 35.70 -16.76
N GLY A 180 29.84 36.62 -15.95
CA GLY A 180 30.29 37.94 -16.44
C GLY A 180 29.17 38.91 -16.83
N GLY A 181 27.95 38.74 -16.29
CA GLY A 181 26.82 39.64 -16.57
C GLY A 181 26.04 39.34 -17.86
N ASN A 182 26.42 38.29 -18.61
CA ASN A 182 25.56 37.78 -19.67
C ASN A 182 24.45 36.90 -19.08
N PRO A 183 23.22 36.95 -19.62
CA PRO A 183 22.20 35.96 -19.30
C PRO A 183 22.63 34.57 -19.83
N PRO A 184 22.21 33.45 -19.19
CA PRO A 184 22.26 32.15 -19.82
C PRO A 184 21.44 32.18 -21.12
N ARG A 185 21.67 31.20 -21.99
CA ARG A 185 20.82 31.00 -23.17
C ARG A 185 19.34 31.00 -22.77
N SER A 186 18.49 31.50 -23.65
CA SER A 186 17.08 31.87 -23.41
C SER A 186 16.17 30.76 -22.87
N ASP A 187 16.65 29.53 -22.77
CA ASP A 187 15.81 28.33 -22.66
C ASP A 187 15.99 27.58 -21.33
N VAL A 188 16.72 28.15 -20.35
CA VAL A 188 16.86 27.61 -18.98
C VAL A 188 16.06 28.45 -18.00
N ASN A 189 15.17 27.80 -17.24
CA ASN A 189 14.33 28.41 -16.22
C ASN A 189 14.74 27.97 -14.81
N ILE A 190 14.45 28.83 -13.83
CA ILE A 190 14.54 28.44 -12.41
C ILE A 190 13.49 27.34 -12.17
N GLY A 191 13.93 26.24 -11.55
CA GLY A 191 13.12 25.05 -11.30
C GLY A 191 13.38 23.91 -12.28
N ASP A 192 14.11 24.15 -13.37
CA ASP A 192 14.46 23.09 -14.33
C ASP A 192 15.35 22.04 -13.68
N ILE A 193 15.13 20.78 -14.09
CA ILE A 193 15.94 19.65 -13.63
C ILE A 193 17.03 19.35 -14.66
N VAL A 194 18.26 19.21 -14.18
CA VAL A 194 19.47 19.02 -14.95
C VAL A 194 20.13 17.70 -14.55
N GLU A 195 20.40 16.84 -15.53
CA GLU A 195 21.28 15.69 -15.36
C GLU A 195 22.74 16.14 -15.47
N ILE A 196 23.55 15.84 -14.46
CA ILE A 196 24.97 16.20 -14.48
C ILE A 196 25.74 15.18 -15.33
N THR A 197 26.31 15.64 -16.45
CA THR A 197 26.99 14.79 -17.44
C THR A 197 28.50 14.96 -17.45
N GLY A 198 29.02 16.01 -16.81
CA GLY A 198 30.45 16.28 -16.72
C GLY A 198 30.74 17.48 -15.83
N GLY A 199 32.00 17.89 -15.73
CA GLY A 199 32.39 19.09 -15.01
C GLY A 199 33.88 19.19 -14.78
N ASP A 200 34.40 20.41 -14.87
CA ASP A 200 35.82 20.72 -14.69
C ASP A 200 36.07 21.52 -13.42
N PHE A 201 37.20 21.26 -12.78
CA PHE A 201 37.66 21.97 -11.60
C PHE A 201 38.39 23.25 -12.01
N PHE A 202 37.65 24.25 -12.50
CA PHE A 202 37.68 25.68 -12.09
C PHE A 202 37.33 26.66 -13.24
N PRO A 203 36.50 27.69 -12.97
CA PRO A 203 35.62 27.85 -11.81
C PRO A 203 34.55 26.76 -11.80
N VAL A 204 34.10 26.30 -10.63
CA VAL A 204 33.29 25.08 -10.43
C VAL A 204 32.07 25.05 -11.35
N GLN A 205 32.22 24.37 -12.49
CA GLN A 205 31.24 24.32 -13.54
C GLN A 205 30.86 22.86 -13.76
N PHE A 206 29.58 22.57 -13.57
CA PHE A 206 28.98 21.30 -13.95
C PHE A 206 28.44 21.42 -15.37
N GLN A 207 28.81 20.47 -16.22
CA GLN A 207 28.13 20.28 -17.48
C GLN A 207 26.91 19.39 -17.25
N GLY A 208 25.77 19.77 -17.81
CA GLY A 208 24.55 18.99 -17.68
C GLY A 208 23.54 19.20 -18.80
N ASN A 209 22.58 18.29 -18.84
CA ASN A 209 21.46 18.31 -19.78
C ASN A 209 20.18 18.68 -19.04
N VAL A 210 19.49 19.73 -19.49
CA VAL A 210 18.16 20.05 -18.98
C VAL A 210 17.19 18.98 -19.46
N ILE A 211 16.38 18.43 -18.55
CA ILE A 211 15.37 17.42 -18.88
C ILE A 211 14.35 18.03 -19.86
N GLY A 212 14.39 17.55 -21.11
CA GLY A 212 13.55 18.01 -22.21
C GLY A 212 13.88 19.39 -22.78
N GLY A 213 15.08 19.90 -22.50
CA GLY A 213 15.58 21.15 -23.05
C GLY A 213 16.98 20.99 -23.64
N ASP A 214 17.76 22.05 -23.53
CA ASP A 214 19.12 22.15 -24.03
C ASP A 214 20.09 21.15 -23.38
N LYS A 215 21.04 20.67 -24.19
CA LYS A 215 22.07 19.69 -23.79
C LYS A 215 23.45 20.33 -23.71
N GLY A 216 24.30 19.79 -22.83
CA GLY A 216 25.70 20.19 -22.70
C GLY A 216 25.92 21.59 -22.13
N LEU A 217 24.96 22.09 -21.34
CA LEU A 217 25.01 23.41 -20.73
C LEU A 217 25.91 23.41 -19.49
N TRP A 218 26.55 24.55 -19.23
CA TRP A 218 27.46 24.72 -18.09
C TRP A 218 26.77 25.52 -16.98
N PHE A 219 26.76 24.95 -15.78
CA PHE A 219 26.13 25.47 -14.58
C PHE A 219 27.17 25.67 -13.47
N MET A 220 27.11 26.80 -12.77
CA MET A 220 27.91 26.94 -11.55
C MET A 220 27.30 26.12 -10.41
N ALA A 221 28.14 25.52 -9.57
CA ALA A 221 27.68 24.72 -8.43
C ALA A 221 26.67 25.44 -7.53
N GLU A 222 26.87 26.74 -7.28
CA GLU A 222 25.99 27.58 -6.47
C GLU A 222 24.57 27.79 -7.05
N ARG A 223 24.36 27.44 -8.32
CA ARG A 223 23.08 27.60 -9.03
C ARG A 223 22.27 26.32 -9.08
N LEU A 224 22.81 25.25 -8.54
CA LEU A 224 22.24 23.92 -8.55
C LEU A 224 22.06 23.44 -7.12
N VAL A 225 20.89 22.89 -6.84
CA VAL A 225 20.65 22.11 -5.62
C VAL A 225 20.33 20.67 -6.02
N PRO A 226 20.68 19.66 -5.22
CA PRO A 226 20.24 18.29 -5.48
C PRO A 226 18.73 18.22 -5.70
N ALA A 227 18.33 17.59 -6.81
CA ALA A 227 16.93 17.33 -7.09
C ALA A 227 16.52 16.04 -6.37
N THR A 228 15.31 16.04 -5.80
CA THR A 228 14.72 14.82 -5.25
C THR A 228 14.26 13.88 -6.36
N GLU A 229 14.17 12.58 -6.09
CA GLU A 229 13.66 11.60 -7.06
C GLU A 229 12.26 11.94 -7.56
N ALA A 230 11.41 12.51 -6.69
CA ALA A 230 10.07 12.98 -7.04
C ALA A 230 10.10 14.13 -8.06
N GLU A 231 10.99 15.13 -7.88
CA GLU A 231 11.14 16.25 -8.82
C GLU A 231 11.69 15.78 -10.18
N VAL A 232 12.62 14.82 -10.18
CA VAL A 232 13.16 14.20 -11.41
C VAL A 232 12.06 13.43 -12.15
N ALA A 233 11.25 12.65 -11.42
CA ALA A 233 10.13 11.91 -12.00
C ALA A 233 9.05 12.85 -12.57
N GLU A 234 8.72 13.94 -11.87
CA GLU A 234 7.77 14.94 -12.36
C GLU A 234 8.28 15.64 -13.63
N ALA A 235 9.56 16.04 -13.67
CA ALA A 235 10.17 16.65 -14.85
C ALA A 235 10.15 15.68 -16.05
N LYS A 236 10.56 14.42 -15.85
CA LYS A 236 10.50 13.40 -16.90
C LYS A 236 9.05 13.14 -17.36
N ARG A 237 8.09 13.15 -16.44
CA ARG A 237 6.65 13.01 -16.76
C ARG A 237 6.12 14.17 -17.59
N LYS A 238 6.49 15.42 -17.25
CA LYS A 238 6.09 16.62 -18.04
C LYS A 238 6.64 16.56 -19.46
N ILE A 239 7.87 16.09 -19.65
CA ILE A 239 8.45 15.89 -20.99
C ILE A 239 7.79 14.73 -21.74
N ALA A 240 7.49 13.62 -21.08
CA ALA A 240 6.75 12.52 -21.68
C ALA A 240 5.35 12.97 -22.13
N GLN A 241 4.66 13.77 -21.33
CA GLN A 241 3.37 14.38 -21.68
C GLN A 241 3.48 15.39 -22.84
N ALA A 242 4.60 16.12 -22.94
CA ALA A 242 4.85 17.11 -24.00
C ALA A 242 5.31 16.48 -25.33
N SER A 243 6.01 15.34 -25.30
CA SER A 243 6.54 14.66 -26.50
C SER A 243 5.48 13.82 -27.21
N ASP A 244 4.63 13.12 -26.46
CA ASP A 244 3.44 12.44 -26.96
C ASP A 244 2.60 11.99 -25.73
N PRO A 245 1.41 12.56 -25.49
CA PRO A 245 0.59 12.18 -24.33
C PRO A 245 0.18 10.69 -24.33
N ARG A 246 0.39 9.95 -25.42
CA ARG A 246 0.17 8.50 -25.49
C ARG A 246 1.26 7.67 -24.82
N SER A 247 2.47 8.22 -24.64
CA SER A 247 3.61 7.49 -24.04
C SER A 247 3.40 7.09 -22.58
N GLN A 248 2.36 7.62 -21.92
CA GLN A 248 1.96 7.19 -20.58
C GLN A 248 1.29 5.80 -20.55
N PHE A 249 0.89 5.26 -21.71
CA PHE A 249 0.22 3.97 -21.84
C PHE A 249 1.14 2.93 -22.48
N VAL A 250 1.08 1.70 -21.99
CA VAL A 250 1.70 0.53 -22.61
C VAL A 250 0.64 -0.47 -23.05
N LYS A 251 0.98 -1.33 -24.01
CA LYS A 251 0.10 -2.42 -24.42
C LYS A 251 -0.21 -3.33 -23.22
N GLY A 252 -1.49 -3.62 -22.99
CA GLY A 252 -2.01 -4.39 -21.86
C GLY A 252 -2.52 -3.55 -20.70
N ASP A 253 -2.28 -2.23 -20.69
CA ASP A 253 -2.82 -1.36 -19.64
C ASP A 253 -4.36 -1.37 -19.64
N LYS A 254 -4.95 -1.50 -18.45
CA LYS A 254 -6.38 -1.28 -18.24
C LYS A 254 -6.64 0.22 -18.06
N VAL A 255 -7.58 0.75 -18.83
CA VAL A 255 -7.93 2.17 -18.84
C VAL A 255 -9.43 2.37 -18.71
N ARG A 256 -9.86 3.36 -17.93
CA ARG A 256 -11.26 3.77 -17.82
C ARG A 256 -11.52 4.84 -18.86
N LEU A 257 -12.55 4.66 -19.68
CA LEU A 257 -12.99 5.71 -20.60
C LEU A 257 -13.78 6.75 -19.81
N VAL A 258 -13.30 7.99 -19.78
CA VAL A 258 -13.95 9.08 -19.01
C VAL A 258 -14.88 9.94 -19.87
N SER A 259 -14.66 9.96 -21.19
CA SER A 259 -15.48 10.75 -22.11
C SER A 259 -15.31 10.29 -23.57
N GLY A 260 -16.31 10.54 -24.41
CA GLY A 260 -16.22 10.35 -25.86
C GLY A 260 -16.85 9.05 -26.38
N GLY A 261 -17.33 8.19 -25.48
CA GLY A 261 -18.04 6.96 -25.78
C GLY A 261 -19.31 7.17 -26.63
N GLY A 262 -19.64 6.16 -27.41
CA GLY A 262 -20.84 6.12 -28.26
C GLY A 262 -20.76 6.99 -29.52
N ARG A 263 -19.66 7.70 -29.74
CA ARG A 263 -19.43 8.53 -30.93
C ARG A 263 -18.20 8.02 -31.67
N LEU A 264 -18.18 8.13 -33.00
CA LEU A 264 -16.96 7.84 -33.76
C LEU A 264 -15.82 8.73 -33.26
N PRO A 265 -14.62 8.18 -32.97
CA PRO A 265 -14.14 6.83 -33.30
C PRO A 265 -14.30 5.75 -32.19
N LEU A 266 -15.07 6.02 -31.13
CA LEU A 266 -15.39 5.15 -29.98
C LEU A 266 -16.84 4.60 -30.03
N ASN A 267 -17.37 4.36 -31.23
CA ASN A 267 -18.70 3.74 -31.36
C ASN A 267 -18.65 2.30 -30.80
N GLY A 268 -19.58 1.95 -29.90
CA GLY A 268 -19.55 0.66 -29.18
C GLY A 268 -18.69 0.64 -27.91
N TYR A 269 -18.15 1.79 -27.49
CA TYR A 269 -17.50 2.00 -26.20
C TYR A 269 -18.33 3.01 -25.40
N LYS A 270 -18.45 2.84 -24.08
CA LYS A 270 -19.26 3.67 -23.18
C LYS A 270 -18.38 4.32 -22.12
N ASP A 271 -18.72 5.56 -21.80
CA ASP A 271 -18.05 6.29 -20.72
C ASP A 271 -18.32 5.59 -19.37
N GLY A 272 -17.30 5.55 -18.52
CA GLY A 272 -17.30 4.87 -17.22
C GLY A 272 -16.81 3.42 -17.26
N GLU A 273 -16.80 2.76 -18.42
CA GLU A 273 -16.34 1.38 -18.57
C GLU A 273 -14.80 1.28 -18.67
N VAL A 274 -14.30 0.07 -18.43
CA VAL A 274 -12.86 -0.24 -18.43
C VAL A 274 -12.51 -1.07 -19.66
N TYR A 275 -11.44 -0.66 -20.34
CA TYR A 275 -10.95 -1.22 -21.59
C TYR A 275 -9.47 -1.53 -21.52
N GLU A 276 -8.94 -2.24 -22.51
CA GLU A 276 -7.53 -2.60 -22.58
C GLU A 276 -6.83 -1.89 -23.74
N VAL A 277 -5.64 -1.34 -23.48
CA VAL A 277 -4.79 -0.71 -24.50
C VAL A 277 -4.10 -1.79 -25.33
N ILE A 278 -4.28 -1.78 -26.65
CA ILE A 278 -3.59 -2.73 -27.55
C ILE A 278 -2.45 -2.09 -28.34
N ASP A 279 -2.57 -0.81 -28.67
CA ASP A 279 -1.57 -0.05 -29.41
C ASP A 279 -1.62 1.43 -28.99
N PRO A 280 -0.76 1.84 -28.05
CA PRO A 280 -0.71 3.24 -27.59
C PRO A 280 -0.21 4.19 -28.68
N GLY A 281 0.60 3.71 -29.62
CA GLY A 281 1.27 4.52 -30.64
C GLY A 281 0.62 4.44 -32.03
N THR A 282 -0.65 4.01 -32.13
CA THR A 282 -1.25 3.70 -33.43
C THR A 282 -1.12 4.88 -34.41
N SER A 283 -0.64 4.60 -35.63
CA SER A 283 -0.55 5.58 -36.71
C SER A 283 -1.88 5.80 -37.43
N THR A 284 -2.89 4.99 -37.10
CA THR A 284 -4.23 5.07 -37.69
C THR A 284 -4.93 6.38 -37.28
N ASN A 285 -5.79 6.92 -38.14
CA ASN A 285 -6.55 8.16 -37.89
C ASN A 285 -5.68 9.38 -37.53
N GLY A 286 -4.49 9.48 -38.15
CA GLY A 286 -3.60 10.63 -37.99
C GLY A 286 -2.72 10.59 -36.74
N GLY A 287 -2.52 9.41 -36.14
CA GLY A 287 -1.47 9.22 -35.13
C GLY A 287 -1.70 9.93 -33.80
N LYS A 288 -2.95 10.22 -33.43
CA LYS A 288 -3.31 10.98 -32.22
C LYS A 288 -4.05 10.18 -31.15
N TYR A 289 -4.45 8.96 -31.47
CA TYR A 289 -5.27 8.11 -30.60
C TYR A 289 -4.46 6.98 -29.98
N VAL A 290 -4.99 6.46 -28.89
CA VAL A 290 -4.66 5.18 -28.26
C VAL A 290 -5.70 4.17 -28.71
N ARG A 291 -5.26 3.03 -29.25
CA ARG A 291 -6.17 1.96 -29.66
C ARG A 291 -6.50 1.11 -28.44
N ILE A 292 -7.80 0.96 -28.17
CA ILE A 292 -8.35 0.16 -27.07
C ILE A 292 -9.26 -0.96 -27.57
N ILE A 293 -9.44 -2.00 -26.77
CA ILE A 293 -10.33 -3.16 -27.02
C ILE A 293 -11.24 -3.43 -25.81
N GLY A 294 -12.25 -4.29 -26.00
CA GLY A 294 -13.19 -4.70 -24.95
C GLY A 294 -14.57 -4.06 -25.05
N GLY A 295 -14.80 -3.17 -26.02
CA GLY A 295 -16.12 -2.65 -26.35
C GLY A 295 -16.94 -3.62 -27.21
N SER A 296 -18.15 -3.21 -27.61
CA SER A 296 -19.04 -3.98 -28.49
C SER A 296 -18.52 -4.11 -29.93
N VAL A 297 -17.42 -3.43 -30.27
CA VAL A 297 -16.72 -3.54 -31.56
C VAL A 297 -15.23 -3.79 -31.34
N ASN A 298 -14.59 -4.41 -32.33
CA ASN A 298 -13.22 -4.94 -32.22
C ASN A 298 -12.13 -3.93 -31.82
N SER A 299 -12.30 -2.63 -32.05
CA SER A 299 -11.34 -1.61 -31.62
C SER A 299 -11.99 -0.24 -31.48
N GLY A 300 -11.62 0.48 -30.43
CA GLY A 300 -11.91 1.89 -30.20
C GLY A 300 -10.62 2.70 -30.28
N TYR A 301 -10.75 3.99 -30.58
CA TYR A 301 -9.61 4.91 -30.68
C TYR A 301 -9.84 6.11 -29.76
N ALA A 302 -9.32 6.07 -28.54
CA ALA A 302 -9.50 7.14 -27.57
C ALA A 302 -8.35 8.15 -27.64
N LEU A 303 -8.64 9.42 -27.40
CA LEU A 303 -7.58 10.40 -27.12
C LEU A 303 -6.96 10.09 -25.74
N PRO A 304 -5.67 10.36 -25.51
CA PRO A 304 -5.07 10.24 -24.18
C PRO A 304 -5.80 10.97 -23.06
N SER A 305 -6.49 12.07 -23.38
CA SER A 305 -7.30 12.85 -22.43
C SER A 305 -8.67 12.23 -22.12
N GLU A 306 -9.14 11.28 -22.95
CA GLU A 306 -10.43 10.62 -22.82
C GLU A 306 -10.35 9.33 -21.99
N ILE A 307 -9.14 8.90 -21.62
CA ILE A 307 -8.89 7.67 -20.86
C ILE A 307 -7.96 7.92 -19.67
N VAL A 308 -8.21 7.19 -18.59
CA VAL A 308 -7.37 7.23 -17.38
C VAL A 308 -6.85 5.82 -17.11
N LYS A 309 -5.54 5.68 -16.88
CA LYS A 309 -4.92 4.41 -16.51
C LYS A 309 -5.37 4.00 -15.11
N LEU A 310 -5.83 2.77 -14.97
CA LEU A 310 -6.17 2.21 -13.66
C LEU A 310 -4.90 1.84 -12.89
N SER A 311 -4.96 2.06 -11.59
CA SER A 311 -3.97 1.53 -10.64
C SER A 311 -4.07 0.00 -10.51
N ALA A 312 -3.03 -0.64 -9.99
CA ALA A 312 -3.03 -2.09 -9.77
C ALA A 312 -4.16 -2.50 -8.80
N GLU A 313 -4.41 -1.68 -7.79
CA GLU A 313 -5.46 -1.84 -6.80
C GLU A 313 -6.86 -1.75 -7.42
N GLU A 314 -7.08 -0.79 -8.34
CA GLU A 314 -8.35 -0.69 -9.08
C GLU A 314 -8.56 -1.89 -10.01
N ILE A 315 -7.50 -2.43 -10.60
CA ILE A 315 -7.57 -3.63 -11.46
C ILE A 315 -7.94 -4.85 -10.62
N GLU A 316 -7.32 -5.04 -9.46
CA GLU A 316 -7.67 -6.13 -8.55
C GLU A 316 -9.12 -6.03 -8.09
N SER A 317 -9.59 -4.82 -7.78
CA SER A 317 -10.98 -4.59 -7.39
C SER A 317 -12.00 -4.95 -8.46
N LEU A 318 -11.65 -4.92 -9.75
CA LEU A 318 -12.53 -5.32 -10.85
C LEU A 318 -12.64 -6.84 -10.98
N ASP A 319 -11.61 -7.58 -10.58
CA ASP A 319 -11.62 -9.03 -10.63
C ASP A 319 -12.34 -9.64 -9.40
N ARG A 320 -12.51 -8.87 -8.33
CA ARG A 320 -13.19 -9.31 -7.10
C ARG A 320 -14.71 -9.23 -7.22
N ILE A 321 -15.41 -10.15 -6.54
CA ILE A 321 -16.87 -10.10 -6.42
C ILE A 321 -17.22 -8.95 -5.45
N PRO A 322 -18.01 -7.95 -5.86
CA PRO A 322 -18.39 -6.86 -4.97
C PRO A 322 -19.16 -7.35 -3.73
N VAL A 323 -18.86 -6.76 -2.58
CA VAL A 323 -19.67 -6.96 -1.37
C VAL A 323 -21.10 -6.46 -1.65
N GLY A 324 -22.08 -7.26 -1.27
CA GLY A 324 -23.49 -7.07 -1.55
C GLY A 324 -24.00 -7.77 -2.81
N SER A 325 -23.11 -8.34 -3.63
CA SER A 325 -23.51 -9.18 -4.77
C SER A 325 -24.19 -10.47 -4.31
N TYR A 326 -25.18 -10.90 -5.07
CA TYR A 326 -25.84 -12.19 -4.88
C TYR A 326 -25.11 -13.26 -5.68
N VAL A 327 -24.86 -14.38 -5.04
CA VAL A 327 -24.07 -15.47 -5.61
C VAL A 327 -24.78 -16.80 -5.40
N LYS A 328 -24.55 -17.71 -6.34
CA LYS A 328 -24.90 -19.12 -6.22
C LYS A 328 -23.64 -19.92 -5.93
N VAL A 329 -23.74 -20.79 -4.92
CA VAL A 329 -22.67 -21.69 -4.53
C VAL A 329 -22.59 -22.85 -5.52
N LEU A 330 -21.38 -23.15 -6.01
CA LEU A 330 -21.12 -24.19 -7.03
C LEU A 330 -20.50 -25.47 -6.45
N VAL A 331 -20.26 -25.51 -5.14
CA VAL A 331 -19.63 -26.64 -4.46
C VAL A 331 -20.45 -27.03 -3.23
N ASP A 332 -20.43 -28.31 -2.89
CA ASP A 332 -21.02 -28.78 -1.64
C ASP A 332 -19.99 -28.58 -0.51
N THR A 333 -20.14 -27.49 0.23
CA THR A 333 -19.34 -27.17 1.44
C THR A 333 -20.15 -27.53 2.69
N GLU A 334 -19.49 -27.82 3.81
CA GLU A 334 -20.12 -28.42 5.00
C GLU A 334 -21.40 -27.70 5.45
N ASP A 335 -21.42 -26.36 5.45
CA ASP A 335 -22.53 -25.57 5.99
C ASP A 335 -23.56 -25.11 4.94
N LEU A 336 -23.21 -25.14 3.65
CA LEU A 336 -24.04 -24.62 2.56
C LEU A 336 -24.04 -25.56 1.36
N PRO A 337 -25.21 -26.08 0.96
CA PRO A 337 -25.31 -27.08 -0.10
C PRO A 337 -25.03 -26.47 -1.49
N GLU A 338 -24.56 -27.31 -2.41
CA GLU A 338 -24.43 -26.91 -3.82
C GLU A 338 -25.75 -26.35 -4.37
N GLY A 339 -25.65 -25.18 -5.01
CA GLY A 339 -26.80 -24.46 -5.55
C GLY A 339 -27.50 -23.53 -4.56
N ALA A 340 -27.04 -23.45 -3.32
CA ALA A 340 -27.48 -22.44 -2.36
C ALA A 340 -27.27 -21.02 -2.92
N ILE A 341 -28.22 -20.13 -2.66
CA ILE A 341 -28.13 -18.72 -3.06
C ILE A 341 -27.94 -17.89 -1.79
N GLY A 342 -26.92 -17.07 -1.81
CA GLY A 342 -26.58 -16.17 -0.72
C GLY A 342 -26.09 -14.82 -1.20
N LYS A 343 -25.83 -13.94 -0.25
CA LYS A 343 -25.30 -12.60 -0.45
C LYS A 343 -23.88 -12.53 0.09
N VAL A 344 -22.97 -11.96 -0.70
CA VAL A 344 -21.61 -11.68 -0.25
C VAL A 344 -21.67 -10.56 0.77
N GLU A 345 -21.41 -10.86 2.03
CA GLU A 345 -21.45 -9.87 3.11
C GLU A 345 -20.08 -9.22 3.31
N ARG A 346 -19.00 -9.97 3.05
CA ARG A 346 -17.64 -9.52 3.32
C ARG A 346 -16.62 -10.13 2.36
N ASP A 347 -15.53 -9.39 2.14
CA ASP A 347 -14.33 -9.84 1.45
C ASP A 347 -13.11 -9.65 2.39
N ASP A 348 -12.58 -10.76 2.90
CA ASP A 348 -11.48 -10.80 3.87
C ASP A 348 -10.08 -10.85 3.24
N ARG A 349 -10.01 -10.96 1.91
CA ARG A 349 -8.76 -10.98 1.13
C ARG A 349 -7.74 -12.06 1.55
N ASP A 350 -8.23 -13.17 2.08
CA ASP A 350 -7.43 -14.36 2.39
C ASP A 350 -7.62 -15.46 1.31
N ASP A 351 -7.39 -16.73 1.65
CA ASP A 351 -7.46 -17.88 0.75
C ASP A 351 -8.90 -18.33 0.41
N ARG A 352 -9.90 -17.87 1.19
CA ARG A 352 -11.34 -18.05 0.95
C ARG A 352 -12.04 -16.73 1.28
N PRO A 353 -11.84 -15.70 0.46
CA PRO A 353 -12.09 -14.32 0.86
C PRO A 353 -13.56 -13.97 1.06
N TYR A 354 -14.49 -14.66 0.38
CA TYR A 354 -15.89 -14.23 0.31
C TYR A 354 -16.74 -14.91 1.36
N ARG A 355 -17.19 -14.15 2.37
CA ARG A 355 -18.23 -14.62 3.29
C ARG A 355 -19.60 -14.47 2.64
N VAL A 356 -20.27 -15.59 2.41
CA VAL A 356 -21.59 -15.66 1.79
C VAL A 356 -22.61 -16.08 2.83
N GLU A 357 -23.62 -15.25 3.05
CA GLU A 357 -24.75 -15.51 3.96
C GLU A 357 -25.99 -15.93 3.17
N LEU A 358 -26.70 -16.96 3.61
CA LEU A 358 -27.98 -17.35 3.00
C LEU A 358 -29.00 -16.22 3.08
N LEU A 359 -29.90 -16.19 2.09
CA LEU A 359 -30.97 -15.18 2.04
C LEU A 359 -31.97 -15.26 3.20
N ASP A 360 -32.05 -16.41 3.87
CA ASP A 360 -32.87 -16.58 5.06
C ASP A 360 -32.12 -16.26 6.38
N GLY A 361 -30.83 -15.89 6.29
CA GLY A 361 -29.96 -15.52 7.41
C GLY A 361 -29.64 -16.67 8.37
N ARG A 362 -29.89 -17.92 7.98
CA ARG A 362 -29.73 -19.07 8.90
C ARG A 362 -28.29 -19.57 8.99
N ASP A 363 -27.57 -19.57 7.88
CA ASP A 363 -26.20 -20.06 7.78
C ASP A 363 -25.35 -19.19 6.85
N TRP A 364 -24.04 -19.32 6.98
CA TRP A 364 -23.03 -18.63 6.17
C TRP A 364 -21.76 -19.48 6.05
N ASP A 365 -21.01 -19.30 4.97
CA ASP A 365 -19.69 -19.95 4.78
C ASP A 365 -18.76 -19.07 3.91
N TYR A 366 -17.49 -19.46 3.82
CA TYR A 366 -16.41 -18.77 3.13
C TYR A 366 -16.00 -19.48 1.83
N TYR A 367 -15.90 -18.70 0.76
CA TYR A 367 -15.67 -19.21 -0.59
C TYR A 367 -14.53 -18.52 -1.35
N ARG A 368 -14.02 -19.25 -2.33
CA ARG A 368 -13.20 -18.71 -3.41
C ARG A 368 -14.06 -18.23 -4.58
N LYS A 369 -13.49 -17.37 -5.41
CA LYS A 369 -14.17 -16.81 -6.58
C LYS A 369 -14.67 -17.90 -7.54
N ASP A 370 -13.88 -18.95 -7.77
CA ASP A 370 -14.18 -20.06 -8.67
C ASP A 370 -15.28 -21.01 -8.15
N GLN A 371 -15.65 -20.88 -6.88
CA GLN A 371 -16.72 -21.64 -6.24
C GLN A 371 -18.06 -20.91 -6.24
N LEU A 372 -18.11 -19.69 -6.80
CA LEU A 372 -19.27 -18.82 -6.80
C LEU A 372 -19.63 -18.40 -8.23
N GLU A 373 -20.92 -18.36 -8.50
CA GLU A 373 -21.48 -17.74 -9.69
C GLU A 373 -22.24 -16.47 -9.29
N VAL A 374 -21.81 -15.31 -9.79
CA VAL A 374 -22.51 -14.03 -9.54
C VAL A 374 -23.83 -14.04 -10.31
N LEU A 375 -24.93 -13.86 -9.58
CA LEU A 375 -26.27 -13.83 -10.14
C LEU A 375 -26.59 -12.50 -10.80
N THR A 376 -27.46 -12.55 -11.81
CA THR A 376 -28.05 -11.34 -12.38
C THR A 376 -29.01 -10.71 -11.37
N GLN A 377 -29.27 -9.41 -11.52
CA GLN A 377 -30.23 -8.71 -10.66
C GLN A 377 -31.62 -9.37 -10.67
N ALA A 378 -32.09 -9.82 -11.84
CA ALA A 378 -33.40 -10.46 -11.96
C ALA A 378 -33.46 -11.81 -11.22
N ASP A 379 -32.36 -12.58 -11.27
CA ASP A 379 -32.27 -13.86 -10.54
C ASP A 379 -32.16 -13.64 -9.03
N ALA A 380 -31.43 -12.61 -8.61
CA ALA A 380 -31.33 -12.20 -7.21
C ALA A 380 -32.70 -11.79 -6.64
N GLU A 381 -33.44 -10.91 -7.32
CA GLU A 381 -34.78 -10.48 -6.91
C GLU A 381 -35.75 -11.67 -6.78
N LYS A 382 -35.66 -12.64 -7.69
CA LYS A 382 -36.46 -13.87 -7.63
C LYS A 382 -36.09 -14.74 -6.44
N ALA A 383 -34.80 -14.92 -6.17
CA ALA A 383 -34.32 -15.71 -5.05
C ALA A 383 -34.71 -15.08 -3.70
N GLU A 384 -34.59 -13.77 -3.57
CA GLU A 384 -35.03 -13.02 -2.38
C GLU A 384 -36.54 -13.17 -2.16
N ALA A 385 -37.35 -13.01 -3.20
CA ALA A 385 -38.80 -13.19 -3.09
C ALA A 385 -39.17 -14.61 -2.62
N GLN A 386 -38.48 -15.63 -3.13
CA GLN A 386 -38.69 -17.03 -2.72
C GLN A 386 -38.25 -17.27 -1.28
N ALA A 387 -37.09 -16.74 -0.86
CA ALA A 387 -36.59 -16.86 0.50
C ALA A 387 -37.49 -16.12 1.51
N ALA A 388 -37.95 -14.91 1.18
CA ALA A 388 -38.86 -14.13 2.00
C ALA A 388 -40.21 -14.84 2.17
N GLU A 389 -40.73 -15.47 1.12
CA GLU A 389 -41.94 -16.28 1.22
C GLU A 389 -41.69 -17.52 2.09
N ALA A 390 -40.59 -18.24 1.88
CA ALA A 390 -40.24 -19.39 2.69
C ALA A 390 -40.13 -19.04 4.18
N ALA A 391 -39.52 -17.91 4.52
CA ALA A 391 -39.41 -17.41 5.88
C ALA A 391 -40.78 -17.20 6.56
N LYS A 392 -41.80 -16.70 5.84
CA LYS A 392 -43.17 -16.56 6.38
C LYS A 392 -43.78 -17.92 6.75
N TRP A 393 -43.58 -18.94 5.91
CA TRP A 393 -44.06 -20.30 6.18
C TRP A 393 -43.33 -20.95 7.36
N TYR A 394 -42.00 -20.78 7.44
CA TYR A 394 -41.22 -21.28 8.57
C TYR A 394 -41.59 -20.61 9.89
N ALA A 395 -41.91 -19.30 9.88
CA ALA A 395 -42.34 -18.57 11.08
C ALA A 395 -43.62 -19.14 11.71
N ILE A 396 -44.48 -19.77 10.91
CA ILE A 396 -45.69 -20.46 11.39
C ILE A 396 -45.47 -21.98 11.58
N GLY A 397 -44.23 -22.45 11.46
CA GLY A 397 -43.86 -23.86 11.65
C GLY A 397 -44.34 -24.80 10.55
N ARG A 398 -44.44 -24.31 9.31
CA ARG A 398 -44.95 -25.08 8.16
C ARG A 398 -44.00 -25.05 6.97
N LYS A 399 -44.10 -26.05 6.08
CA LYS A 399 -43.42 -26.04 4.78
C LYS A 399 -44.09 -25.03 3.85
N VAL A 400 -43.32 -24.53 2.88
CA VAL A 400 -43.86 -23.62 1.86
C VAL A 400 -45.03 -24.29 1.13
N ASN A 401 -46.15 -23.58 1.02
CA ASN A 401 -47.41 -24.07 0.45
C ASN A 401 -48.09 -25.22 1.23
N GLU A 402 -47.77 -25.40 2.51
CA GLU A 402 -48.45 -26.37 3.38
C GLU A 402 -49.70 -25.76 4.01
N TYR A 403 -50.83 -25.92 3.35
CA TYR A 403 -52.13 -25.46 3.85
C TYR A 403 -52.84 -26.57 4.64
N LYS A 404 -53.61 -26.17 5.66
CA LYS A 404 -54.36 -27.07 6.55
C LYS A 404 -55.84 -26.72 6.56
N ILE A 405 -56.67 -27.68 6.99
CA ILE A 405 -58.09 -27.45 7.24
C ILE A 405 -58.25 -26.36 8.31
N GLY A 406 -59.07 -25.37 8.03
CA GLY A 406 -59.29 -24.19 8.86
C GLY A 406 -58.38 -23.01 8.54
N ASP A 407 -57.50 -23.07 7.53
CA ASP A 407 -56.79 -21.88 7.08
C ASP A 407 -57.74 -20.90 6.36
N ILE A 408 -57.55 -19.61 6.61
CA ILE A 408 -58.19 -18.55 5.82
C ILE A 408 -57.24 -18.18 4.69
N VAL A 409 -57.74 -18.32 3.46
CA VAL A 409 -56.97 -18.08 2.24
C VAL A 409 -57.68 -17.09 1.32
N ARG A 410 -56.89 -16.38 0.52
CA ARG A 410 -57.35 -15.52 -0.57
C ARG A 410 -57.19 -16.27 -1.87
N PHE A 411 -58.25 -16.33 -2.67
CA PHE A 411 -58.17 -16.88 -4.02
C PHE A 411 -57.66 -15.81 -5.00
N VAL A 412 -56.51 -16.00 -5.62
CA VAL A 412 -55.77 -14.87 -6.26
C VAL A 412 -55.71 -14.91 -7.78
N ARG A 413 -56.04 -16.02 -8.42
CA ARG A 413 -56.10 -16.10 -9.88
C ARG A 413 -57.07 -17.18 -10.34
N ASP A 414 -57.54 -17.06 -11.58
CA ASP A 414 -58.43 -18.05 -12.18
C ASP A 414 -57.75 -19.43 -12.23
N GLY A 415 -58.38 -20.41 -11.59
CA GLY A 415 -58.03 -21.82 -11.71
C GLY A 415 -59.03 -22.46 -12.66
N PHE A 416 -58.53 -23.07 -13.75
CA PHE A 416 -59.36 -23.66 -14.79
C PHE A 416 -60.43 -24.61 -14.18
N GLY A 417 -61.70 -24.23 -14.26
CA GLY A 417 -62.82 -25.03 -13.74
C GLY A 417 -63.14 -24.85 -12.25
N ASN A 418 -62.50 -23.93 -11.53
CA ASN A 418 -62.85 -23.63 -10.13
C ASN A 418 -64.14 -22.80 -10.02
N GLY A 419 -64.99 -23.11 -9.03
CA GLY A 419 -66.25 -22.40 -8.77
C GLY A 419 -66.10 -20.95 -8.30
N LEU A 420 -64.91 -20.52 -7.89
CA LEU A 420 -64.60 -19.14 -7.47
C LEU A 420 -63.95 -18.30 -8.59
N ARG A 421 -63.78 -18.84 -9.80
CA ARG A 421 -63.08 -18.15 -10.90
C ARG A 421 -63.59 -16.75 -11.24
N ASP A 422 -64.89 -16.51 -11.02
CA ASP A 422 -65.56 -15.24 -11.31
C ASP A 422 -65.39 -14.22 -10.16
N HIS A 423 -64.70 -14.60 -9.07
CA HIS A 423 -64.54 -13.84 -7.84
C HIS A 423 -63.08 -13.86 -7.34
N ILE A 424 -62.15 -13.31 -8.13
CA ILE A 424 -60.75 -13.14 -7.71
C ILE A 424 -60.66 -12.22 -6.49
N ASN A 425 -59.69 -12.50 -5.61
CA ASN A 425 -59.44 -11.88 -4.31
C ASN A 425 -60.48 -12.18 -3.23
N ILE A 426 -61.35 -13.17 -3.43
CA ILE A 426 -62.26 -13.62 -2.38
C ILE A 426 -61.48 -14.31 -1.26
N ILE A 427 -61.82 -13.98 -0.01
CA ILE A 427 -61.27 -14.61 1.18
C ILE A 427 -62.24 -15.70 1.64
N THR A 428 -61.73 -16.90 1.84
CA THR A 428 -62.53 -18.05 2.25
C THR A 428 -61.69 -19.04 3.07
N GLU A 429 -62.34 -20.04 3.66
CA GLU A 429 -61.71 -21.06 4.49
C GLU A 429 -61.44 -22.34 3.70
N ILE A 430 -60.36 -23.04 4.03
CA ILE A 430 -60.15 -24.43 3.61
C ILE A 430 -60.92 -25.37 4.55
N ASP A 431 -61.94 -26.08 4.05
CA ASP A 431 -62.70 -27.05 4.84
C ASP A 431 -62.26 -28.51 4.61
N LYS A 432 -61.58 -28.81 3.48
CA LYS A 432 -61.05 -30.15 3.19
C LYS A 432 -59.70 -30.10 2.49
N VAL A 433 -58.87 -31.09 2.80
CA VAL A 433 -57.60 -31.34 2.12
C VAL A 433 -57.57 -32.79 1.62
N ASN A 434 -57.03 -33.04 0.44
CA ASN A 434 -56.79 -34.38 -0.11
C ASN A 434 -55.43 -34.46 -0.83
N GLU A 435 -55.10 -35.63 -1.39
CA GLU A 435 -53.83 -35.89 -2.09
C GLU A 435 -53.92 -35.69 -3.63
N SER A 436 -54.95 -35.00 -4.13
CA SER A 436 -55.13 -34.74 -5.56
C SER A 436 -54.23 -33.61 -6.07
N SER A 437 -54.23 -33.38 -7.38
CA SER A 437 -53.57 -32.23 -8.02
C SER A 437 -54.20 -30.87 -7.65
N LEU A 438 -55.43 -30.90 -7.14
CA LEU A 438 -56.14 -29.76 -6.55
C LEU A 438 -56.47 -30.11 -5.10
N PRO A 439 -55.49 -30.05 -4.18
CA PRO A 439 -55.61 -30.65 -2.85
C PRO A 439 -56.48 -29.87 -1.87
N TYR A 440 -56.83 -28.61 -2.15
CA TYR A 440 -57.49 -27.73 -1.17
C TYR A 440 -58.92 -27.40 -1.59
N HIS A 441 -59.92 -27.87 -0.84
CA HIS A 441 -61.31 -27.46 -1.05
C HIS A 441 -61.57 -26.17 -0.29
N LEU A 442 -62.14 -25.18 -0.98
CA LEU A 442 -62.46 -23.88 -0.43
C LEU A 442 -63.95 -23.79 -0.13
N VAL A 443 -64.33 -23.26 1.04
CA VAL A 443 -65.74 -23.01 1.35
C VAL A 443 -66.33 -22.09 0.28
N LYS A 444 -67.39 -22.54 -0.39
CA LYS A 444 -68.08 -21.74 -1.41
C LYS A 444 -68.98 -20.71 -0.72
N PRO A 445 -68.74 -19.39 -0.90
CA PRO A 445 -69.59 -18.38 -0.28
C PRO A 445 -70.99 -18.38 -0.88
N ALA A 446 -72.00 -18.05 -0.07
CA ALA A 446 -73.40 -18.19 -0.46
C ALA A 446 -73.81 -17.37 -1.70
N PHE A 447 -73.11 -16.27 -1.98
CA PHE A 447 -73.36 -15.43 -3.16
C PHE A 447 -72.77 -16.00 -4.46
N VAL A 448 -71.93 -17.04 -4.37
CA VAL A 448 -71.31 -17.68 -5.54
C VAL A 448 -72.27 -18.74 -6.08
N THR A 449 -72.81 -18.49 -7.28
CA THR A 449 -73.83 -19.35 -7.91
C THR A 449 -73.25 -20.36 -8.91
N ASN A 450 -71.94 -20.29 -9.19
CA ASN A 450 -71.28 -21.18 -10.14
C ASN A 450 -71.38 -22.65 -9.68
N PRO A 451 -71.84 -23.59 -10.54
CA PRO A 451 -72.06 -24.98 -10.17
C PRO A 451 -70.77 -25.77 -9.93
N ASN A 452 -69.63 -25.28 -10.42
CA ASN A 452 -68.35 -25.99 -10.33
C ASN A 452 -67.88 -26.13 -8.88
N ASN A 453 -67.07 -27.15 -8.62
CA ASN A 453 -66.44 -27.34 -7.32
C ASN A 453 -65.30 -26.31 -7.09
N THR A 454 -64.89 -26.10 -5.86
CA THR A 454 -63.94 -25.06 -5.43
C THR A 454 -62.57 -25.63 -5.04
N TRP A 455 -62.26 -26.86 -5.44
CA TRP A 455 -60.92 -27.44 -5.29
C TRP A 455 -59.86 -26.60 -6.00
N ALA A 456 -58.78 -26.30 -5.29
CA ALA A 456 -57.73 -25.37 -5.69
C ALA A 456 -56.33 -25.98 -5.48
N ALA A 457 -55.40 -25.57 -6.34
CA ALA A 457 -53.97 -25.78 -6.14
C ALA A 457 -53.39 -24.70 -5.22
N ALA A 458 -52.28 -25.00 -4.54
CA ALA A 458 -51.52 -23.99 -3.78
C ALA A 458 -51.22 -22.73 -4.60
N THR A 459 -50.99 -22.88 -5.91
CA THR A 459 -50.59 -21.78 -6.78
C THR A 459 -51.72 -20.79 -7.10
N VAL A 460 -52.97 -21.05 -6.70
CA VAL A 460 -54.11 -20.14 -6.93
C VAL A 460 -54.68 -19.55 -5.64
N ILE A 461 -54.04 -19.83 -4.50
CA ILE A 461 -54.45 -19.34 -3.18
C ILE A 461 -53.24 -18.73 -2.46
N GLU A 462 -53.52 -17.76 -1.60
CA GLU A 462 -52.55 -17.14 -0.68
C GLU A 462 -53.05 -17.28 0.75
N LEU A 463 -52.16 -17.65 1.68
CA LEU A 463 -52.51 -17.74 3.10
C LEU A 463 -52.74 -16.34 3.67
N VAL A 464 -53.94 -16.09 4.22
CA VAL A 464 -54.28 -14.83 4.91
C VAL A 464 -54.15 -15.00 6.41
N THR A 465 -54.63 -16.11 6.97
CA THR A 465 -54.51 -16.41 8.39
C THR A 465 -54.38 -17.91 8.60
N PRO A 466 -53.28 -18.40 9.21
CA PRO A 466 -53.13 -19.81 9.54
C PRO A 466 -54.13 -20.21 10.63
N VAL A 467 -54.62 -21.45 10.57
CA VAL A 467 -55.57 -21.99 11.56
C VAL A 467 -55.05 -21.88 13.00
N GLU A 468 -53.74 -21.98 13.21
CA GLU A 468 -53.10 -21.88 14.53
C GLU A 468 -53.19 -20.47 15.13
N SER A 469 -53.47 -19.44 14.33
CA SER A 469 -53.65 -18.04 14.78
C SER A 469 -55.12 -17.62 14.89
N ARG A 470 -56.06 -18.55 14.70
CA ARG A 470 -57.50 -18.25 14.71
C ARG A 470 -58.09 -18.29 16.12
N PHE A 471 -58.67 -17.18 16.56
CA PHE A 471 -59.36 -17.10 17.85
C PHE A 471 -60.63 -17.94 17.92
N ASP A 472 -61.37 -18.03 16.80
CA ASP A 472 -62.66 -18.73 16.70
C ASP A 472 -62.54 -20.26 16.77
N ARG A 473 -61.30 -20.78 16.73
CA ARG A 473 -60.98 -22.21 16.86
C ARG A 473 -60.09 -22.56 18.04
N SER A 474 -59.76 -21.58 18.89
CA SER A 474 -59.07 -21.87 20.15
C SER A 474 -60.00 -22.70 21.04
N GLU A 475 -59.61 -23.93 21.39
CA GLU A 475 -60.31 -24.66 22.45
C GLU A 475 -60.26 -23.81 23.73
N PRO A 476 -61.37 -23.73 24.50
CA PRO A 476 -61.32 -23.08 25.79
C PRO A 476 -60.29 -23.81 26.63
N LYS A 477 -59.17 -23.15 26.94
CA LYS A 477 -58.21 -23.64 27.93
C LYS A 477 -59.02 -24.01 29.18
N GLY A 478 -59.07 -25.31 29.47
CA GLY A 478 -59.89 -25.86 30.54
C GLY A 478 -59.76 -25.03 31.80
N GLY A 479 -60.90 -24.54 32.29
CA GLY A 479 -60.98 -23.88 33.57
C GLY A 479 -60.46 -24.82 34.64
N VAL A 480 -59.42 -24.41 35.34
CA VAL A 480 -59.04 -24.99 36.61
C VAL A 480 -60.11 -24.53 37.60
N ALA A 481 -60.92 -25.47 38.08
CA ALA A 481 -61.75 -25.34 39.27
C ALA A 481 -61.05 -26.01 40.45
#